data_AF-A0A960F311-F1
#
_entry.id   AF-A0A960F311-F1
#
_cell.length_a   1.000
_cell.length_b   1.000
_cell.length_c   1.000
_cell.angle_alpha   90.00
_cell.angle_beta   90.00
_cell.angle_gamma   90.00
#
_symmetry.space_group_name_H-M   'P 1'
#
loop_
_entity.id
_entity.type
_entity.pdbx_description
1 polymer ?
#
loop_
_entity_poly.entity_id
_entity_poly.type
_entity_poly.pdbx_seq_one_letter_code
_entity_poly.pdbx_strand_id
1 'polypeptide(L)'
;MPQRTRRRFDDDDYDIPASAFASLAEDPDAFDQPHPDSQTDEPAEPAWSTYPDAAHGPAPTPAWVITSPAALDEDLGVLKTGKEAEVSLLRRSHGGQAVLMAVKRYRHAHHRLFHRDAGYLEGRRVRKSREMRAMQNRTEFGREVIAAQWAVAEFHVLGRLWSAGAAVPYPVQLDGTELMMEFV
;
A
#
# COMPACT_ATOMS: atom_id res chain seq x y z
N MET A 1 -38.21 3.79 -22.79
CA MET A 1 -36.75 3.72 -23.02
C MET A 1 -36.06 3.66 -21.66
N PRO A 2 -35.31 2.61 -21.33
CA PRO A 2 -34.68 2.51 -20.02
C PRO A 2 -33.36 3.31 -20.02
N GLN A 3 -33.24 4.27 -19.10
CA GLN A 3 -32.01 5.02 -18.89
C GLN A 3 -30.98 4.13 -18.19
N ARG A 4 -29.88 3.80 -18.88
CA ARG A 4 -28.70 3.18 -18.26
C ARG A 4 -28.00 4.24 -17.40
N THR A 5 -28.18 4.16 -16.09
CA THR A 5 -27.31 4.83 -15.13
C THR A 5 -25.90 4.24 -15.27
N ARG A 6 -24.94 5.07 -15.68
CA ARG A 6 -23.52 4.72 -15.68
C ARG A 6 -23.06 4.67 -14.22
N ARG A 7 -22.84 3.45 -13.70
CA ARG A 7 -22.04 3.25 -12.47
C ARG A 7 -20.65 3.86 -12.71
N ARG A 8 -20.20 4.70 -11.79
CA ARG A 8 -18.80 5.16 -11.74
C ARG A 8 -17.96 4.05 -11.11
N PHE A 9 -16.73 3.93 -11.59
CA PHE A 9 -15.75 2.94 -11.13
C PHE A 9 -15.35 3.13 -9.65
N ASP A 10 -15.64 4.30 -9.08
CA ASP A 10 -15.29 4.66 -7.69
C ASP A 10 -16.36 4.28 -6.65
N ASP A 11 -17.49 3.70 -7.05
CA ASP A 11 -18.61 3.37 -6.15
C ASP A 11 -18.58 1.90 -5.65
N ASP A 12 -17.47 1.18 -5.83
CA ASP A 12 -17.33 -0.16 -5.29
C ASP A 12 -16.98 -0.07 -3.80
N ASP A 13 -18.03 -0.04 -2.95
CA ASP A 13 -17.95 -0.43 -1.54
C ASP A 13 -17.43 -1.89 -1.50
N TYR A 14 -16.11 -2.04 -1.46
CA TYR A 14 -15.49 -3.33 -1.23
C TYR A 14 -15.89 -3.77 0.19
N ASP A 15 -16.70 -4.81 0.26
CA ASP A 15 -17.11 -5.45 1.52
C ASP A 15 -15.89 -6.20 2.09
N ILE A 16 -14.97 -5.42 2.69
CA ILE A 16 -13.75 -5.92 3.30
C ILE A 16 -14.17 -6.57 4.64
N PRO A 17 -13.96 -7.89 4.83
CA PRO A 17 -14.37 -8.56 6.05
C PRO A 17 -13.65 -7.94 7.25
N ALA A 18 -14.37 -7.76 8.36
CA ALA A 18 -13.83 -7.13 9.58
C ALA A 18 -12.53 -7.77 10.09
N SER A 19 -12.28 -9.04 9.76
CA SER A 19 -11.03 -9.74 10.06
C SER A 19 -9.80 -9.12 9.39
N ALA A 20 -9.95 -8.44 8.25
CA ALA A 20 -8.86 -7.71 7.58
C ALA A 20 -8.34 -6.53 8.39
N PHE A 21 -9.18 -5.98 9.28
CA PHE A 21 -8.82 -4.90 10.19
C PHE A 21 -8.35 -5.40 11.56
N ALA A 22 -8.42 -6.71 11.83
CA ALA A 22 -8.03 -7.28 13.11
C ALA A 22 -6.53 -7.07 13.39
N SER A 23 -5.67 -7.29 12.39
CA SER A 23 -4.22 -7.05 12.50
C SER A 23 -3.87 -5.57 12.71
N LEU A 24 -4.67 -4.65 12.15
CA LEU A 24 -4.49 -3.20 12.32
C LEU A 24 -4.93 -2.70 13.71
N ALA A 25 -5.71 -3.49 14.45
CA ALA A 25 -6.22 -3.14 15.77
C ALA A 25 -5.35 -3.69 16.92
N GLU A 26 -4.47 -4.64 16.64
CA GLU A 26 -3.66 -5.34 17.65
C GLU A 26 -2.42 -4.54 18.08
N ASP A 27 -1.90 -3.63 17.23
CA ASP A 27 -0.79 -2.75 17.58
C ASP A 27 -0.95 -1.32 16.99
N PRO A 28 -1.40 -0.34 17.80
CA PRO A 28 -1.56 1.04 17.35
C PRO A 28 -0.24 1.79 17.14
N ASP A 29 0.88 1.25 17.63
CA ASP A 29 2.21 1.86 17.55
C ASP A 29 3.07 1.26 16.41
N ALA A 30 2.58 0.23 15.70
CA ALA A 30 3.24 -0.34 14.52
C ALA A 30 3.53 0.71 13.42
N PHE A 31 2.76 1.80 13.40
CA PHE A 31 2.86 2.90 12.43
C PHE A 31 3.95 3.93 12.77
N ASP A 32 4.48 3.92 13.99
CA ASP A 32 5.42 4.95 14.48
C ASP A 32 6.89 4.58 14.22
N GLN A 33 7.15 3.52 13.44
CA GLN A 33 8.52 3.23 13.00
C GLN A 33 8.93 4.24 11.93
N PRO A 34 9.98 5.06 12.16
CA PRO A 34 10.44 6.01 11.18
C PRO A 34 10.99 5.27 9.95
N HIS A 35 10.24 5.31 8.85
CA HIS A 35 10.75 4.92 7.55
C HIS A 35 11.57 6.08 6.96
N PRO A 36 12.80 5.84 6.46
CA PRO A 36 13.65 6.91 5.97
C PRO A 36 13.10 7.49 4.66
N ASP A 37 12.28 8.53 4.77
CA ASP A 37 12.05 9.50 3.71
C ASP A 37 13.33 10.33 3.55
N SER A 38 14.25 9.89 2.69
CA SER A 38 15.42 10.67 2.26
C SER A 38 15.95 10.10 0.95
N GLN A 39 16.00 10.94 -0.09
CA GLN A 39 16.94 10.73 -1.20
C GLN A 39 18.35 10.75 -0.62
N THR A 40 18.90 9.57 -0.37
CA THR A 40 20.30 9.37 -0.05
C THR A 40 20.85 8.47 -1.16
N ASP A 41 21.86 8.94 -1.90
CA ASP A 41 22.56 8.15 -2.94
C ASP A 41 23.44 7.01 -2.33
N GLU A 42 23.27 6.71 -1.04
CA GLU A 42 23.92 5.58 -0.37
C GLU A 42 23.02 4.34 -0.48
N PRO A 43 23.58 3.17 -0.84
CA PRO A 43 22.80 1.94 -0.87
C PRO A 43 22.26 1.68 0.54
N ALA A 44 20.93 1.58 0.65
CA ALA A 44 20.29 1.21 1.91
C ALA A 44 20.88 -0.13 2.39
N GLU A 45 21.33 -0.18 3.64
CA GLU A 45 21.80 -1.45 4.20
C GLU A 45 20.65 -2.48 4.18
N PRO A 46 20.93 -3.75 3.85
CA PRO A 46 19.92 -4.79 3.88
C PRO A 46 19.28 -4.89 5.27
N ALA A 47 17.96 -4.89 5.31
CA ALA A 47 17.17 -5.03 6.53
C ALA A 47 16.76 -6.49 6.72
N TRP A 48 16.39 -6.87 7.95
CA TRP A 48 15.73 -8.14 8.18
C TRP A 48 14.35 -8.14 7.52
N SER A 49 13.95 -9.30 7.00
CA SER A 49 12.66 -9.46 6.37
C SER A 49 11.52 -9.25 7.36
N THR A 50 10.54 -8.44 6.98
CA THR A 50 9.28 -8.24 7.73
C THR A 50 8.28 -9.38 7.51
N TYR A 51 8.65 -10.42 6.74
CA TYR A 51 7.74 -11.53 6.44
C TYR A 51 7.11 -12.17 7.67
N PRO A 52 7.79 -12.41 8.81
CA PRO A 52 7.18 -13.09 9.96
C PRO A 52 6.01 -12.34 10.60
N ASP A 53 6.04 -11.01 10.55
CA ASP A 53 5.09 -10.14 11.25
C ASP A 53 4.01 -9.56 10.32
N ALA A 54 4.22 -9.65 9.01
CA ALA A 54 3.30 -9.14 7.99
C ALA A 54 2.13 -10.10 7.71
N ALA A 55 1.03 -9.58 7.14
CA ALA A 55 -0.01 -10.44 6.60
C ALA A 55 0.51 -11.19 5.35
N HIS A 56 0.21 -12.49 5.22
CA HIS A 56 0.74 -13.32 4.11
C HIS A 56 -0.29 -13.59 3.02
N GLY A 57 0.20 -13.79 1.80
CA GLY A 57 -0.61 -14.22 0.66
C GLY A 57 -1.35 -15.54 0.88
N PRO A 58 -2.25 -15.90 -0.06
CA PRO A 58 -3.05 -17.11 0.05
C PRO A 58 -2.21 -18.39 0.00
N ALA A 59 -2.60 -19.40 0.76
CA ALA A 59 -2.00 -20.72 0.69
C ALA A 59 -2.44 -21.50 -0.58
N PRO A 60 -1.60 -22.40 -1.11
CA PRO A 60 -0.23 -22.67 -0.69
C PRO A 60 0.74 -21.57 -1.14
N THR A 61 1.62 -21.16 -0.24
CA THR A 61 2.68 -20.21 -0.56
C THR A 61 3.57 -20.79 -1.68
N PRO A 62 3.83 -20.05 -2.77
CA PRO A 62 4.71 -20.51 -3.83
C PRO A 62 6.12 -20.82 -3.33
N ALA A 63 6.73 -21.87 -3.87
CA ALA A 63 8.04 -22.37 -3.41
C ALA A 63 9.20 -21.37 -3.60
N TRP A 64 9.02 -20.34 -4.42
CA TRP A 64 10.02 -19.28 -4.61
C TRP A 64 10.01 -18.23 -3.50
N VAL A 65 8.95 -18.17 -2.69
CA VAL A 65 8.85 -17.20 -1.59
C VAL A 65 9.76 -17.64 -0.45
N ILE A 66 10.74 -16.81 -0.13
CA ILE A 66 11.58 -17.02 1.06
C ILE A 66 10.82 -16.51 2.28
N THR A 67 10.50 -17.42 3.20
CA THR A 67 9.69 -17.15 4.41
C THR A 67 10.52 -17.14 5.70
N SER A 68 11.84 -17.27 5.61
CA SER A 68 12.72 -17.33 6.78
C SER A 68 12.72 -15.99 7.53
N PRO A 69 12.56 -15.97 8.87
CA PRO A 69 12.75 -14.77 9.68
C PRO A 69 14.16 -14.19 9.59
N ALA A 70 15.14 -15.02 9.23
CA ALA A 70 16.53 -14.60 9.01
C ALA A 70 16.81 -14.20 7.55
N ALA A 71 15.77 -14.00 6.73
CA ALA A 71 15.96 -13.47 5.39
C ALA A 71 16.33 -11.98 5.44
N LEU A 72 17.14 -11.55 4.48
CA LEU A 72 17.55 -10.17 4.32
C LEU A 72 16.86 -9.58 3.08
N ASP A 73 16.30 -8.40 3.27
CA ASP A 73 15.61 -7.59 2.28
C ASP A 73 16.48 -6.40 1.87
N GLU A 74 16.86 -6.36 0.61
CA GLU A 74 17.68 -5.30 -0.01
C GLU A 74 16.81 -4.53 -1.00
N ASP A 75 16.54 -3.24 -0.72
CA ASP A 75 15.83 -2.36 -1.66
C ASP A 75 16.79 -2.00 -2.81
N LEU A 76 16.42 -2.39 -4.03
CA LEU A 76 17.19 -2.15 -5.25
C LEU A 76 16.76 -0.85 -5.96
N GLY A 77 15.86 -0.09 -5.35
CA GLY A 77 15.43 1.22 -5.81
C GLY A 77 14.15 1.22 -6.63
N VAL A 78 13.73 2.42 -6.98
CA VAL A 78 12.42 2.70 -7.57
C VAL A 78 12.36 2.27 -9.04
N LEU A 79 11.39 1.41 -9.36
CA LEU A 79 11.04 1.05 -10.74
C LEU A 79 10.14 2.10 -11.37
N LYS A 80 9.12 2.53 -10.63
CA LYS A 80 8.10 3.44 -11.14
C LYS A 80 7.47 4.25 -10.02
N THR A 81 7.41 5.57 -10.24
CA THR A 81 6.62 6.48 -9.41
C THR A 81 5.26 6.74 -10.03
N GLY A 82 4.24 6.86 -9.18
CA GLY A 82 2.90 7.27 -9.54
C GLY A 82 2.33 8.28 -8.55
N LYS A 83 1.16 8.83 -8.88
CA LYS A 83 0.44 9.78 -8.03
C LYS A 83 0.00 9.17 -6.70
N GLU A 84 -0.34 7.89 -6.71
CA GLU A 84 -0.99 7.21 -5.58
C GLU A 84 -0.06 6.21 -4.88
N ALA A 85 0.95 5.71 -5.59
CA ALA A 85 1.91 4.76 -5.07
C ALA A 85 3.23 4.88 -5.82
N GLU A 86 4.27 4.33 -5.21
CA GLU A 86 5.54 4.02 -5.84
C GLU A 86 5.75 2.51 -5.85
N VAL A 87 6.44 2.01 -6.88
CA VAL A 87 6.87 0.62 -6.96
C VAL A 87 8.39 0.59 -7.00
N SER A 88 9.02 -0.06 -6.04
CA SER A 88 10.44 -0.39 -6.04
C SER A 88 10.67 -1.88 -6.28
N LEU A 89 11.92 -2.22 -6.60
CA LEU A 89 12.38 -3.59 -6.73
C LEU A 89 13.10 -3.98 -5.44
N LEU A 90 12.79 -5.13 -4.88
CA LEU A 90 13.41 -5.64 -3.67
C LEU A 90 14.02 -7.02 -3.94
N ARG A 91 15.20 -7.28 -3.36
CA ARG A 91 15.80 -8.61 -3.33
C ARG A 91 15.71 -9.18 -1.93
N ARG A 92 14.98 -10.28 -1.79
CA ARG A 92 14.98 -11.09 -0.56
C ARG A 92 15.98 -12.22 -0.70
N SER A 93 16.84 -12.42 0.30
CA SER A 93 17.84 -13.48 0.28
C SER A 93 17.95 -14.23 1.60
N HIS A 94 18.18 -15.54 1.52
CA HIS A 94 18.44 -16.40 2.68
C HIS A 94 19.14 -17.67 2.22
N GLY A 95 20.16 -18.13 2.98
CA GLY A 95 20.78 -19.43 2.74
C GLY A 95 21.37 -19.63 1.33
N GLY A 96 21.88 -18.57 0.70
CA GLY A 96 22.42 -18.61 -0.66
C GLY A 96 21.37 -18.57 -1.79
N GLN A 97 20.08 -18.48 -1.44
CA GLN A 97 18.99 -18.24 -2.39
C GLN A 97 18.62 -16.76 -2.37
N ALA A 98 18.17 -16.23 -3.51
CA ALA A 98 17.64 -14.88 -3.62
C ALA A 98 16.47 -14.85 -4.60
N VAL A 99 15.52 -13.96 -4.34
CA VAL A 99 14.35 -13.72 -5.19
C VAL A 99 14.09 -12.22 -5.32
N LEU A 100 13.62 -11.81 -6.49
CA LEU A 100 13.20 -10.43 -6.76
C LEU A 100 11.70 -10.30 -6.54
N MET A 101 11.30 -9.20 -5.91
CA MET A 101 9.91 -8.87 -5.60
C MET A 101 9.63 -7.41 -5.92
N ALA A 102 8.39 -7.09 -6.27
CA ALA A 102 7.93 -5.71 -6.40
C ALA A 102 7.34 -5.24 -5.08
N VAL A 103 7.76 -4.08 -4.60
CA VAL A 103 7.20 -3.46 -3.39
C VAL A 103 6.44 -2.22 -3.79
N LYS A 104 5.13 -2.23 -3.57
CA LYS A 104 4.24 -1.11 -3.85
C LYS A 104 3.93 -0.38 -2.55
N ARG A 105 4.41 0.86 -2.44
CA ARG A 105 4.21 1.74 -1.28
C ARG A 105 3.17 2.80 -1.60
N TYR A 106 2.06 2.84 -0.85
CA TYR A 106 0.99 3.82 -1.08
C TYR A 106 1.34 5.16 -0.44
N ARG A 107 1.15 6.25 -1.19
CA ARG A 107 1.43 7.61 -0.70
C ARG A 107 0.26 8.18 0.08
N HIS A 108 0.56 8.97 1.12
CA HIS A 108 -0.45 9.75 1.83
C HIS A 108 -1.15 10.78 0.93
N ALA A 109 -2.40 11.10 1.28
CA ALA A 109 -3.31 11.92 0.48
C ALA A 109 -2.81 13.35 0.11
N HIS A 110 -1.77 13.88 0.77
CA HIS A 110 -1.24 15.21 0.45
C HIS A 110 -0.29 15.25 -0.77
N HIS A 111 0.32 14.13 -1.17
CA HIS A 111 1.07 14.03 -2.43
C HIS A 111 0.16 13.92 -3.67
N ARG A 112 -1.17 14.00 -3.50
CA ARG A 112 -2.15 14.07 -4.60
C ARG A 112 -2.32 15.47 -5.19
N LEU A 113 -1.66 16.50 -4.66
CA LEU A 113 -1.86 17.90 -5.06
C LEU A 113 -0.77 18.42 -6.00
N PHE A 114 -0.90 18.11 -7.29
CA PHE A 114 -0.43 19.01 -8.35
C PHE A 114 -1.56 19.34 -9.32
N HIS A 115 -2.09 20.56 -9.14
CA HIS A 115 -2.32 21.56 -10.18
C HIS A 115 -3.21 21.18 -11.38
N ARG A 116 -4.54 21.05 -11.18
CA ARG A 116 -5.51 21.39 -12.25
C ARG A 116 -6.98 21.65 -11.89
N ASP A 117 -7.34 21.94 -10.63
CA ASP A 117 -8.75 22.21 -10.27
C ASP A 117 -9.07 23.69 -9.94
N ALA A 118 -8.28 24.63 -10.45
CA ALA A 118 -8.57 26.07 -10.30
C ALA A 118 -9.78 26.57 -11.12
N GLY A 119 -10.47 25.69 -11.88
CA GLY A 119 -11.62 26.06 -12.70
C GLY A 119 -12.99 25.90 -12.03
N TYR A 120 -13.08 25.30 -10.84
CA TYR A 120 -14.39 24.91 -10.26
C TYR A 120 -14.77 25.63 -8.95
N LEU A 121 -13.97 26.59 -8.49
CA LEU A 121 -14.21 27.29 -7.22
C LEU A 121 -14.26 28.82 -7.35
N GLU A 122 -14.72 29.32 -8.49
CA GLU A 122 -15.22 30.71 -8.56
C GLU A 122 -16.67 30.71 -8.07
N GLY A 123 -16.86 30.83 -6.76
CA GLY A 123 -18.21 31.00 -6.20
C GLY A 123 -18.40 30.56 -4.76
N ARG A 124 -17.66 31.18 -3.82
CA ARG A 124 -18.15 31.67 -2.50
C ARG A 124 -16.99 31.89 -1.52
N ARG A 125 -16.48 33.13 -1.53
CA ARG A 125 -15.94 33.78 -0.31
C ARG A 125 -16.98 33.58 0.80
N VAL A 126 -16.60 33.01 1.95
CA VAL A 126 -17.16 33.20 3.32
C VAL A 126 -17.06 31.94 4.23
N ARG A 127 -16.72 30.73 3.77
CA ARG A 127 -16.76 29.50 4.61
C ARG A 127 -15.45 29.04 5.30
N LYS A 128 -14.42 29.90 5.38
CA LYS A 128 -13.03 29.52 5.74
C LYS A 128 -12.72 29.16 7.21
N SER A 129 -13.66 29.23 8.16
CA SER A 129 -13.37 28.98 9.59
C SER A 129 -13.64 27.54 10.07
N ARG A 130 -14.69 26.87 9.55
CA ARG A 130 -15.02 25.48 9.92
C ARG A 130 -14.14 24.46 9.19
N GLU A 131 -13.77 24.75 7.95
CA GLU A 131 -12.93 23.89 7.12
C GLU A 131 -11.49 23.78 7.66
N MET A 132 -10.93 24.86 8.23
CA MET A 132 -9.61 24.80 8.88
C MET A 132 -9.59 23.92 10.14
N ARG A 133 -10.68 23.88 10.93
CA ARG A 133 -10.75 23.00 12.12
C ARG A 133 -11.02 21.55 11.75
N ALA A 134 -11.77 21.29 10.69
CA ALA A 134 -11.89 19.94 10.12
C ALA A 134 -10.55 19.44 9.54
N MET A 135 -9.70 20.36 9.06
CA MET A 135 -8.33 20.07 8.61
C MET A 135 -7.41 19.67 9.77
N GLN A 136 -7.57 20.28 10.95
CA GLN A 136 -6.81 19.96 12.17
C GLN A 136 -7.23 18.62 12.79
N ASN A 137 -8.48 18.18 12.61
CA ASN A 137 -8.95 16.85 13.03
C ASN A 137 -8.60 15.72 12.03
N ARG A 138 -7.97 16.04 10.90
CA ARG A 138 -7.36 15.07 9.96
C ARG A 138 -5.88 14.95 10.29
N THR A 139 -5.59 14.26 11.38
CA THR A 139 -4.23 13.90 11.80
C THR A 139 -3.52 13.08 10.73
N GLU A 140 -2.19 13.06 10.79
CA GLU A 140 -1.31 12.17 10.02
C GLU A 140 -1.81 10.71 10.03
N PHE A 141 -2.19 10.24 11.22
CA PHE A 141 -2.89 8.97 11.44
C PHE A 141 -4.11 8.74 10.53
N GLY A 142 -5.00 9.72 10.38
CA GLY A 142 -6.16 9.59 9.49
C GLY A 142 -5.78 9.44 8.00
N ARG A 143 -4.59 9.89 7.60
CA ARG A 143 -4.07 9.75 6.24
C ARG A 143 -3.40 8.40 6.03
N GLU A 144 -2.69 7.90 7.03
CA GLU A 144 -2.13 6.54 7.08
C GLU A 144 -3.23 5.49 6.97
N VAL A 145 -4.32 5.65 7.73
CA VAL A 145 -5.46 4.73 7.69
C VAL A 145 -6.05 4.62 6.28
N ILE A 146 -6.18 5.72 5.54
CA ILE A 146 -6.68 5.69 4.15
C ILE A 146 -5.69 4.99 3.21
N ALA A 147 -4.39 5.27 3.34
CA ALA A 147 -3.37 4.61 2.50
C ALA A 147 -3.31 3.10 2.76
N ALA A 148 -3.37 2.69 4.04
CA ALA A 148 -3.42 1.30 4.46
C ALA A 148 -4.67 0.59 3.91
N GLN A 149 -5.84 1.25 3.90
CA GLN A 149 -7.05 0.70 3.30
C GLN A 149 -6.88 0.33 1.82
N TRP A 150 -6.17 1.15 1.03
CA TRP A 150 -5.88 0.83 -0.38
C TRP A 150 -4.94 -0.39 -0.50
N ALA A 151 -3.91 -0.46 0.35
CA ALA A 151 -2.98 -1.59 0.37
C ALA A 151 -3.68 -2.90 0.74
N VAL A 152 -4.52 -2.87 1.79
CA VAL A 152 -5.36 -3.99 2.24
C VAL A 152 -6.31 -4.43 1.13
N ALA A 153 -7.03 -3.50 0.50
CA ALA A 153 -7.97 -3.82 -0.58
C ALA A 153 -7.26 -4.52 -1.75
N GLU A 154 -6.12 -3.98 -2.20
CA GLU A 154 -5.36 -4.58 -3.31
C GLU A 154 -4.82 -5.96 -2.95
N PHE A 155 -4.26 -6.12 -1.75
CA PHE A 155 -3.78 -7.40 -1.25
C PHE A 155 -4.87 -8.49 -1.27
N HIS A 156 -6.07 -8.16 -0.79
CA HIS A 156 -7.20 -9.09 -0.81
C HIS A 156 -7.68 -9.41 -2.22
N VAL A 157 -7.77 -8.41 -3.10
CA VAL A 157 -8.19 -8.62 -4.50
C VAL A 157 -7.19 -9.51 -5.23
N LEU A 158 -5.88 -9.23 -5.11
CA LEU A 158 -4.83 -10.07 -5.69
C LEU A 158 -4.91 -11.48 -5.14
N GLY A 159 -5.06 -11.65 -3.83
CA GLY A 159 -5.13 -12.97 -3.21
C GLY A 159 -6.32 -13.80 -3.73
N ARG A 160 -7.49 -13.16 -3.88
CA ARG A 160 -8.68 -13.80 -4.45
C ARG A 160 -8.51 -14.16 -5.92
N LEU A 161 -7.96 -13.25 -6.73
CA LEU A 161 -7.74 -13.48 -8.15
C LEU A 161 -6.70 -14.57 -8.40
N TRP A 162 -5.60 -14.55 -7.66
CA TRP A 162 -4.55 -15.56 -7.73
C TRP A 162 -5.09 -16.94 -7.33
N SER A 163 -5.84 -17.01 -6.22
CA SER A 163 -6.48 -18.27 -5.78
C SER A 163 -7.50 -18.81 -6.79
N ALA A 164 -8.08 -17.95 -7.61
CA ALA A 164 -8.97 -18.32 -8.71
C ALA A 164 -8.22 -18.70 -10.00
N GLY A 165 -6.89 -18.68 -10.01
CA GLY A 165 -6.05 -19.01 -11.17
C GLY A 165 -5.94 -17.90 -12.21
N ALA A 166 -6.28 -16.66 -11.86
CA ALA A 166 -6.09 -15.52 -12.75
C ALA A 166 -4.59 -15.20 -12.91
N ALA A 167 -4.21 -14.67 -14.08
CA ALA A 167 -2.85 -14.21 -14.35
C ALA A 167 -2.58 -12.86 -13.67
N VAL A 168 -2.41 -12.89 -12.35
CA VAL A 168 -2.04 -11.75 -11.50
C VAL A 168 -0.79 -12.10 -10.68
N PRO A 169 0.01 -11.10 -10.26
CA PRO A 169 1.12 -11.34 -9.34
C PRO A 169 0.64 -11.97 -8.03
N TYR A 170 1.38 -12.94 -7.51
CA TYR A 170 1.14 -13.44 -6.15
C TYR A 170 1.42 -12.34 -5.11
N PRO A 171 0.45 -11.99 -4.24
CA PRO A 171 0.69 -11.04 -3.16
C PRO A 171 1.48 -11.73 -2.04
N VAL A 172 2.77 -11.44 -1.91
CA VAL A 172 3.66 -12.11 -0.96
C VAL A 172 3.30 -11.75 0.47
N GLN A 173 3.24 -10.45 0.76
CA GLN A 173 2.90 -9.94 2.08
C GLN A 173 2.35 -8.51 2.02
N LEU A 174 1.68 -8.12 3.09
CA LEU A 174 1.20 -6.77 3.33
C LEU A 174 1.65 -6.33 4.74
N ASP A 175 2.32 -5.18 4.80
CA ASP A 175 2.77 -4.56 6.04
C ASP A 175 2.42 -3.06 6.01
N GLY A 176 1.48 -2.62 6.86
CA GLY A 176 0.97 -1.25 6.87
C GLY A 176 0.46 -0.77 5.50
N THR A 177 1.24 0.10 4.85
CA THR A 177 0.94 0.66 3.52
C THR A 177 1.80 0.06 2.40
N GLU A 178 2.60 -0.96 2.70
CA GLU A 178 3.50 -1.63 1.77
C GLU A 178 2.92 -2.99 1.34
N LEU A 179 2.70 -3.12 0.04
CA LEU A 179 2.29 -4.38 -0.59
C LEU A 179 3.49 -4.96 -1.34
N MET A 180 3.98 -6.12 -0.89
CA MET A 180 5.02 -6.87 -1.58
C MET A 180 4.38 -7.99 -2.42
N MET A 181 4.79 -8.10 -3.69
CA MET A 181 4.23 -9.06 -4.63
C MET A 181 5.29 -9.62 -5.58
N GLU A 182 4.93 -10.69 -6.28
CA GLU A 182 5.71 -11.27 -7.36
C GLU A 182 6.15 -10.20 -8.38
N PHE A 183 7.42 -10.24 -8.75
CA PHE A 183 7.95 -9.42 -9.84
C PHE A 183 7.79 -10.16 -11.17
N VAL A 184 7.04 -9.56 -12.11
CA VAL A 184 6.66 -10.14 -13.42
C VAL A 184 7.43 -9.49 -14.56
#